data_AF-A0A1F9KSU0-F1
#
_entry.id   AF-A0A1F9KSU0-F1
#
_cell.length_a   1.000
_cell.length_b   1.000
_cell.length_c   1.000
_cell.angle_alpha   90.00
_cell.angle_beta   90.00
_cell.angle_gamma   90.00
#
_symmetry.space_group_name_H-M   'P 1'
#
loop_
_entity.id
_entity.type
_entity.pdbx_description
1 polymer ?
#
loop_
_entity_poly.entity_id
_entity_poly.type
_entity_poly.pdbx_seq_one_letter_code
_entity_poly.pdbx_strand_id
1 'polypeptide(L)'
;MAAGTYELEAQRLIQDRIAHLRGLRFADAAALPETAGEETLVGGRKCALTVFVQRILSGQLLVTVQVARRGLLGLLSFQMEQGLVFARDGTVRDAASEELQNTGG
;
A
#
# COMPACT_ATOMS: atom_id res chain seq x y z
N MET A 1 -23.45 -11.10 -5.12
CA MET A 1 -23.30 -10.22 -3.94
C MET A 1 -21.90 -10.34 -3.31
N ALA A 2 -20.81 -10.37 -4.09
CA ALA A 2 -19.45 -10.66 -3.58
C ALA A 2 -18.44 -9.50 -3.74
N ALA A 3 -18.83 -8.39 -4.37
CA ALA A 3 -17.93 -7.24 -4.59
C ALA A 3 -17.70 -6.46 -3.28
N GLY A 4 -18.78 -6.12 -2.57
CA GLY A 4 -18.69 -5.34 -1.33
C GLY A 4 -17.91 -6.01 -0.20
N THR A 5 -17.95 -7.35 -0.09
CA THR A 5 -17.15 -8.09 0.92
C THR A 5 -15.66 -8.03 0.60
N TYR A 6 -15.28 -8.16 -0.67
CA TYR A 6 -13.89 -8.12 -1.07
C TYR A 6 -13.29 -6.71 -0.90
N GLU A 7 -14.01 -5.66 -1.30
CA GLU A 7 -13.56 -4.27 -1.13
C GLU A 7 -13.37 -3.92 0.35
N LEU A 8 -14.32 -4.33 1.21
CA LEU A 8 -14.21 -4.14 2.66
C LEU A 8 -13.03 -4.89 3.27
N GLU A 9 -12.82 -6.16 2.90
CA GLU A 9 -11.69 -6.94 3.41
C GLU A 9 -10.35 -6.42 2.90
N ALA A 10 -10.26 -6.02 1.62
CA ALA A 10 -9.07 -5.39 1.05
C ALA A 10 -8.76 -4.06 1.76
N GLN A 11 -9.78 -3.22 1.96
CA GLN A 11 -9.64 -1.95 2.69
C GLN A 11 -9.14 -2.19 4.11
N ARG A 12 -9.72 -3.16 4.82
CA ARG A 12 -9.30 -3.50 6.19
C ARG A 12 -7.86 -3.98 6.23
N LEU A 13 -7.47 -4.87 5.31
CA LEU A 13 -6.10 -5.36 5.23
C LEU A 13 -5.09 -4.22 4.99
N ILE A 14 -5.42 -3.30 4.08
CA ILE A 14 -4.59 -2.13 3.82
C ILE A 14 -4.51 -1.26 5.07
N GLN A 15 -5.63 -0.96 5.73
CA GLN A 15 -5.67 -0.15 6.95
C GLN A 15 -4.85 -0.76 8.08
N ASP A 16 -4.96 -2.07 8.30
CA ASP A 16 -4.19 -2.78 9.33
C ASP A 16 -2.69 -2.67 9.04
N ARG A 17 -2.28 -2.84 7.77
CA ARG A 17 -0.88 -2.71 7.35
C ARG A 17 -0.37 -1.27 7.46
N ILE A 18 -1.18 -0.29 7.08
CA ILE A 18 -0.89 1.15 7.22
C ILE A 18 -0.74 1.53 8.69
N ALA A 19 -1.61 1.04 9.57
CA ALA A 19 -1.53 1.28 11.00
C ALA A 19 -0.22 0.75 11.59
N HIS A 20 0.20 -0.46 11.19
CA HIS A 20 1.49 -1.02 11.59
C HIS A 20 2.67 -0.17 11.10
N LEU A 21 2.66 0.24 9.82
CA LEU A 21 3.73 1.04 9.23
C LEU A 21 3.80 2.45 9.83
N ARG A 22 2.66 3.05 10.21
CA ARG A 22 2.60 4.38 10.81
C ARG A 22 3.38 4.49 12.13
N GLY A 23 3.55 3.38 12.84
CA GLY A 23 4.37 3.32 14.06
C GLY A 23 5.88 3.38 13.81
N LEU A 24 6.33 3.28 12.56
CA LEU A 24 7.76 3.31 12.22
C LEU A 24 8.31 4.74 12.25
N ARG A 25 9.60 4.86 12.54
CA ARG A 25 10.34 6.11 12.34
C ARG A 25 10.87 6.16 10.91
N PHE A 26 11.24 7.36 10.46
CA PHE A 26 11.83 7.57 9.12
C PHE A 26 12.99 6.61 8.82
N ALA A 27 13.91 6.39 9.77
CA ALA A 27 15.06 5.50 9.58
C ALA A 27 14.64 4.02 9.43
N ASP A 28 13.62 3.60 10.17
CA ASP A 28 13.11 2.22 10.12
C ASP A 28 12.34 1.99 8.81
N ALA A 29 11.54 2.96 8.37
CA ALA A 29 10.88 2.96 7.06
C ALA A 29 11.88 3.00 5.90
N ALA A 30 13.00 3.72 6.05
CA ALA A 30 14.08 3.78 5.06
C ALA A 30 14.85 2.46 4.89
N ALA A 31 14.81 1.59 5.91
CA ALA A 31 15.50 0.30 5.92
C ALA A 31 14.62 -0.84 5.36
N LEU A 32 13.33 -0.58 5.13
CA LEU A 32 12.46 -1.53 4.43
C LEU A 32 12.97 -1.74 2.99
N PRO A 33 12.76 -2.95 2.43
CA PRO A 33 13.03 -3.19 1.02
C PRO A 33 12.16 -2.27 0.15
N GLU A 34 12.69 -1.85 -1.00
CA GLU A 34 11.96 -1.01 -1.96
C GLU A 34 10.63 -1.64 -2.40
N THR A 35 10.57 -2.97 -2.44
CA THR A 35 9.35 -3.73 -2.70
C THR A 35 9.35 -5.00 -1.85
N ALA A 36 8.29 -5.21 -1.08
CA ALA A 36 8.00 -6.46 -0.38
C ALA A 36 6.60 -6.93 -0.73
N GLY A 37 6.49 -8.07 -1.44
CA GLY A 37 5.24 -8.69 -1.80
C GLY A 37 4.98 -9.97 -1.00
N GLU A 38 3.74 -10.19 -0.60
CA GLU A 38 3.25 -11.45 -0.03
C GLU A 38 1.91 -11.85 -0.65
N GLU A 39 1.66 -13.16 -0.71
CA GLU A 39 0.36 -13.68 -1.10
C GLU A 39 -0.57 -13.70 0.12
N THR A 40 -1.81 -13.25 -0.06
CA THR A 40 -2.85 -13.27 0.98
C THR A 40 -4.19 -13.70 0.40
N LEU A 41 -5.16 -13.97 1.28
CA LEU A 41 -6.54 -14.25 0.91
C LEU A 41 -7.43 -13.08 1.32
N VAL A 42 -8.16 -12.54 0.35
CA VAL A 42 -9.16 -11.48 0.55
C VAL A 42 -10.47 -11.94 -0.06
N GLY A 43 -11.52 -12.08 0.74
CA GLY A 43 -12.81 -12.62 0.33
C GLY A 43 -12.71 -14.01 -0.27
N GLY A 44 -11.79 -14.84 0.23
CA GLY A 44 -11.49 -16.19 -0.27
C GLY A 44 -10.71 -16.23 -1.61
N ARG A 45 -10.17 -15.10 -2.07
CA ARG A 45 -9.40 -15.01 -3.33
C ARG A 45 -7.94 -14.71 -3.06
N LYS A 46 -7.04 -15.37 -3.80
CA LYS A 46 -5.60 -15.07 -3.79
C LYS A 46 -5.35 -13.66 -4.32
N CYS A 47 -4.70 -12.84 -3.50
CA CYS A 47 -4.31 -11.47 -3.81
C CYS A 47 -2.84 -11.27 -3.45
N ALA A 48 -2.18 -10.36 -4.15
CA ALA A 48 -0.86 -9.87 -3.78
C ALA A 48 -1.05 -8.65 -2.88
N LEU A 49 -0.47 -8.70 -1.67
CA LEU A 49 -0.26 -7.52 -0.83
C LEU A 49 1.19 -7.08 -1.02
N THR A 50 1.39 -5.86 -1.48
CA THR A 50 2.73 -5.33 -1.75
C THR A 50 2.93 -4.04 -1.00
N VAL A 51 4.07 -3.92 -0.32
CA VAL A 51 4.57 -2.67 0.25
C VAL A 51 5.66 -2.13 -0.66
N PHE A 52 5.52 -0.90 -1.12
CA PHE A 52 6.50 -0.16 -1.88
C PHE A 52 7.10 0.94 -1.03
N VAL A 53 8.41 1.15 -1.15
CA VAL A 53 9.11 2.24 -0.47
C VAL A 53 9.87 3.06 -1.51
N GLN A 54 9.54 4.34 -1.59
CA GLN A 54 10.08 5.24 -2.60
C GLN A 54 10.56 6.53 -1.94
N ARG A 55 11.70 7.04 -2.42
CA ARG A 55 12.20 8.37 -2.05
C ARG A 55 11.54 9.40 -2.96
N ILE A 56 10.81 10.34 -2.38
CA ILE A 56 10.18 11.44 -3.12
C ILE A 56 11.02 12.72 -2.98
N LEU A 57 10.71 13.71 -3.83
CA LEU A 57 11.32 15.04 -3.74
C LEU A 57 11.15 15.59 -2.30
N SER A 58 12.10 16.39 -1.84
CA SER A 58 12.17 16.92 -0.45
C SER A 58 12.78 15.99 0.61
N GLY A 59 13.33 14.84 0.21
CA GLY A 59 14.01 13.92 1.15
C GLY A 59 13.05 13.16 2.08
N GLN A 60 11.79 13.07 1.68
CA GLN A 60 10.74 12.27 2.31
C GLN A 60 10.70 10.86 1.72
N LEU A 61 10.03 9.95 2.43
CA LEU A 61 9.75 8.60 1.95
C LEU A 61 8.25 8.43 1.78
N LEU A 62 7.83 7.96 0.62
CA LEU A 62 6.50 7.46 0.37
C LEU A 62 6.51 5.94 0.54
N VAL A 63 5.69 5.45 1.47
CA VAL A 63 5.46 4.03 1.67
C VAL A 63 4.04 3.71 1.27
N THR A 64 3.86 2.92 0.21
CA THR A 64 2.55 2.56 -0.34
C THR A 64 2.25 1.10 -0.03
N VAL A 65 1.04 0.82 0.43
CA VAL A 65 0.51 -0.52 0.60
C VAL A 65 -0.55 -0.74 -0.47
N GLN A 66 -0.35 -1.76 -1.29
CA GLN A 66 -1.21 -2.10 -2.41
C GLN A 66 -1.75 -3.52 -2.25
N VAL A 67 -3.05 -3.70 -2.41
CA VAL A 67 -3.67 -5.00 -2.62
C VAL A 67 -4.09 -5.09 -4.08
N ALA A 68 -3.53 -6.06 -4.79
CA ALA A 68 -3.86 -6.33 -6.18
C ALA A 68 -4.38 -7.76 -6.35
N ARG A 69 -5.40 -7.92 -7.20
CA ARG A 69 -5.81 -9.23 -7.71
C ARG A 69 -5.88 -9.22 -9.23
N ARG A 70 -5.49 -10.34 -9.84
CA ARG A 70 -5.77 -10.64 -11.24
C ARG A 70 -7.17 -11.25 -11.35
N GLY A 71 -8.05 -10.58 -12.09
CA GLY A 71 -9.38 -11.08 -12.44
C GLY A 71 -9.36 -12.06 -13.61
N LEU A 72 -10.55 -12.47 -14.05
CA LEU A 72 -10.78 -13.39 -15.18
C LEU A 72 -9.90 -13.05 -16.39
N LEU A 73 -9.00 -13.98 -16.75
CA LEU A 73 -8.12 -13.91 -17.93
C LEU A 73 -7.25 -12.64 -18.03
N GLY A 74 -6.98 -11.94 -16.92
CA GLY A 74 -6.15 -10.73 -16.92
C GLY A 74 -6.83 -9.47 -17.45
N LEU A 75 -8.12 -9.53 -17.79
CA LEU A 75 -8.88 -8.40 -18.36
C LEU A 75 -9.37 -7.40 -17.30
N LEU A 76 -9.39 -7.81 -16.03
CA LEU A 76 -9.78 -6.95 -14.90
C LEU A 76 -8.70 -7.04 -13.83
N SER A 77 -7.87 -6.01 -13.70
CA SER A 77 -7.08 -5.79 -12.50
C SER A 77 -7.94 -5.03 -11.50
N PHE A 78 -8.02 -5.54 -10.28
CA PHE A 78 -8.50 -4.73 -9.18
C PHE A 78 -7.29 -4.39 -8.32
N GLN A 79 -7.14 -3.11 -8.03
CA GLN A 79 -6.09 -2.55 -7.21
C GLN A 79 -6.72 -1.58 -6.22
N MET A 80 -6.36 -1.73 -4.95
CA MET A 80 -6.57 -0.72 -3.93
C MET A 80 -5.23 -0.41 -3.29
N GLU A 81 -5.02 0.86 -2.97
CA GLU A 81 -3.80 1.31 -2.32
C GLU A 81 -4.06 2.45 -1.35
N GLN A 82 -3.20 2.53 -0.36
CA GLN A 82 -3.03 3.69 0.52
C GLN A 82 -1.55 3.87 0.78
N GLY A 83 -1.14 5.08 1.15
CA GLY A 83 0.25 5.35 1.46
C GLY A 83 0.45 6.28 2.62
N LEU A 84 1.67 6.29 3.11
CA LEU A 84 2.16 7.17 4.16
C LEU A 84 3.38 7.93 3.66
N VAL A 85 3.46 9.20 4.03
CA VAL A 85 4.66 10.02 3.81
C VAL A 85 5.39 10.19 5.13
N PHE A 86 6.63 9.73 5.17
CA PHE A 86 7.55 9.90 6.29
C PHE A 86 8.50 11.05 5.99
N ALA A 87 8.55 12.03 6.90
CA ALA A 87 9.52 13.10 6.89
C ALA A 87 10.63 12.85 7.92
N ARG A 88 11.80 13.46 7.69
CA ARG A 88 12.97 13.31 8.57
C ARG A 88 12.79 13.95 9.95
N ASP A 89 11.85 14.88 10.08
CA ASP A 89 11.47 15.51 11.35
C ASP A 89 10.61 14.60 12.24
N GLY A 90 10.28 13.39 11.77
CA GLY A 90 9.44 12.42 12.47
C GLY A 90 7.95 12.53 12.15
N THR A 91 7.56 13.49 11.29
CA THR A 91 6.17 13.61 10.84
C THR A 91 5.80 12.43 9.95
N VAL A 92 4.65 11.82 10.22
CA VAL A 92 4.02 10.78 9.39
C VAL A 92 2.60 11.21 9.07
N ARG A 93 2.26 11.26 7.78
CA ARG A 93 0.92 11.60 7.31
C ARG A 93 0.45 10.63 6.24
N ASP A 94 -0.86 10.62 5.99
CA ASP A 94 -1.42 9.95 4.82
C ASP A 94 -0.91 10.60 3.53
N ALA A 95 -0.59 9.77 2.55
CA ALA A 95 -0.26 10.20 1.20
C ALA A 95 -1.52 10.74 0.51
N ALA A 96 -1.36 11.86 -0.20
CA ALA A 96 -2.42 12.41 -1.01
C ALA A 96 -2.61 11.56 -2.29
N SER A 97 -3.80 11.63 -2.87
CA SER A 97 -4.13 10.87 -4.09
C SER A 97 -3.16 11.16 -5.23
N GLU A 98 -2.71 12.40 -5.37
CA GLU A 98 -1.75 12.84 -6.39
C GLU A 98 -0.36 12.23 -6.15
N GLU A 99 0.04 12.04 -4.89
CA GLU A 99 1.31 11.41 -4.54
C GLU A 99 1.29 9.92 -4.87
N LEU A 100 0.14 9.26 -4.74
CA LEU A 100 -0.05 7.85 -5.10
C LEU A 100 -0.12 7.67 -6.63
N GLN A 101 -0.84 8.53 -7.34
CA GLN A 101 -0.98 8.46 -8.80
C GLN A 101 0.35 8.65 -9.56
N ASN A 102 1.25 9.47 -9.03
CA ASN A 102 2.58 9.67 -9.63
C ASN A 102 3.52 8.45 -9.47
N THR A 103 3.05 7.37 -8.82
CA THR A 103 3.81 6.12 -8.62
C THR A 103 3.30 4.97 -9.48
N GLY A 104 2.10 5.10 -10.06
CA GLY A 104 1.56 4.19 -11.05
C GLY A 104 2.04 4.59 -12.45
N GLY A 105 2.98 3.83 -13.01
CA GLY A 105 3.35 3.93 -14.42
C GLY A 105 2.24 3.49 -15.37
#